data_AF-A0A0Q6VCD0-F1
#
_entry.id   AF-A0A0Q6VCD0-F1
#
_cell.length_a   1.000
_cell.length_b   1.000
_cell.length_c   1.000
_cell.angle_alpha   90.00
_cell.angle_beta   90.00
_cell.angle_gamma   90.00
#
_symmetry.space_group_name_H-M   'P 1'
#
loop_
_entity.id
_entity.type
_entity.pdbx_description
1 polymer ?
#
loop_
_entity_poly.entity_id
_entity_poly.type
_entity_poly.pdbx_seq_one_letter_code
_entity_poly.pdbx_strand_id
1 'polypeptide(L)'
;MTAHASNPPLLGTAREWAVDLTVGAGIGLLLGLMGPFGSFFNDNPPLRIAYWVGGMISGFLLFGCLTRLAAAGARRIGAPDWATVPLVILFGSAIQAPPLRAIAVAFWPQIAHAVSPLAWYGQCVATATPIVVIYYFLRVRVRPRGVAPLVPVDAPPAVDPGAILYLRMEDHYVRIRTEHGSRLEMGPLGRVTAGLTGVEGLQTHRSWWVARRAIIGVERDGRNLRLRLIDGETAPVSRASVAKLRAAGWLADDNIA
;
A
#
# COMPACT_ATOMS: atom_id res chain seq x y z
N MET A 1 -21.58 -13.35 -13.02
CA MET A 1 -21.36 -13.76 -11.61
C MET A 1 -20.40 -12.78 -10.97
N THR A 2 -20.93 -11.77 -10.29
CA THR A 2 -20.13 -10.74 -9.61
C THR A 2 -19.53 -11.35 -8.34
N ALA A 3 -18.22 -11.53 -8.31
CA ALA A 3 -17.51 -11.90 -7.10
C ALA A 3 -17.78 -10.82 -6.03
N HIS A 4 -18.51 -11.18 -4.96
CA HIS A 4 -18.56 -10.37 -3.76
C HIS A 4 -17.13 -10.21 -3.26
N ALA A 5 -16.57 -9.01 -3.35
CA ALA A 5 -15.34 -8.67 -2.66
C ALA A 5 -15.59 -8.92 -1.16
N SER A 6 -15.02 -10.00 -0.63
CA SER A 6 -15.11 -10.32 0.78
C SER A 6 -14.47 -9.18 1.57
N ASN A 7 -15.23 -8.62 2.51
CA ASN A 7 -14.68 -7.62 3.43
C ASN A 7 -13.44 -8.22 4.10
N PRO A 8 -12.32 -7.48 4.16
CA PRO A 8 -11.12 -7.99 4.81
C PRO A 8 -11.43 -8.37 6.27
N PRO A 9 -10.89 -9.49 6.77
CA PRO A 9 -11.16 -9.96 8.12
C PRO A 9 -10.79 -8.91 9.16
N LEU A 10 -11.67 -8.71 10.15
CA LEU A 10 -11.53 -7.66 11.17
C LEU A 10 -10.19 -7.74 11.94
N LEU A 11 -9.73 -8.96 12.19
CA LEU A 11 -8.51 -9.24 12.94
C LEU A 11 -7.27 -9.36 12.04
N GLY A 12 -7.39 -9.12 10.74
CA GLY A 12 -6.31 -9.32 9.77
C GLY A 12 -6.24 -10.76 9.24
N THR A 13 -5.34 -10.97 8.30
CA THR A 13 -5.15 -12.26 7.61
C THR A 13 -4.10 -13.14 8.29
N ALA A 14 -4.12 -14.44 8.03
CA ALA A 14 -3.09 -15.37 8.54
C ALA A 14 -1.67 -14.95 8.14
N ARG A 15 -1.49 -14.42 6.93
CA ARG A 15 -0.20 -13.91 6.45
C ARG A 15 0.28 -12.70 7.26
N GLU A 16 -0.63 -11.77 7.60
CA GLU A 16 -0.26 -10.60 8.41
C GLU A 16 0.17 -11.02 9.81
N TRP A 17 -0.56 -11.94 10.43
CA TRP A 17 -0.18 -12.50 11.72
C TRP A 17 1.15 -13.25 11.67
N ALA A 18 1.41 -14.04 10.62
CA ALA A 18 2.71 -14.69 10.46
C ALA A 18 3.87 -13.69 10.43
N VAL A 19 3.70 -12.57 9.71
CA VAL A 19 4.68 -11.47 9.67
C VAL A 19 4.82 -10.81 11.05
N ASP A 20 3.70 -10.44 11.67
CA ASP A 20 3.69 -9.77 12.98
C ASP A 20 4.39 -10.63 14.04
N LEU A 21 4.11 -11.93 14.09
CA LEU A 21 4.73 -12.85 15.05
C LEU A 21 6.21 -13.11 14.74
N THR A 22 6.61 -13.12 13.47
CA THR A 22 8.03 -13.22 13.09
C THR A 22 8.81 -11.99 13.56
N VAL A 23 8.25 -10.80 13.36
CA VAL A 23 8.82 -9.55 13.87
C VAL A 23 8.88 -9.56 15.39
N GLY A 24 7.80 -9.99 16.05
CA GLY A 24 7.75 -10.14 17.50
C GLY A 24 8.82 -11.10 18.04
N ALA A 25 9.01 -12.25 17.41
CA ALA A 25 10.06 -13.19 17.77
C ALA A 25 11.46 -12.58 17.60
N GLY A 26 11.71 -11.84 16.51
CA GLY A 26 12.97 -11.13 16.29
C GLY A 26 13.25 -10.05 17.35
N ILE A 27 12.26 -9.22 17.69
CA ILE A 27 12.39 -8.22 18.76
C ILE A 27 12.64 -8.92 20.10
N GLY A 28 11.89 -9.99 20.40
CA GLY A 28 12.09 -10.76 21.63
C GLY A 28 13.48 -11.38 21.73
N LEU A 29 14.06 -11.86 20.63
CA LEU A 29 15.44 -12.34 20.59
C LEU A 29 16.43 -11.22 20.92
N LEU A 30 16.27 -10.05 20.29
CA LEU A 30 17.13 -8.89 20.54
C LEU A 30 17.05 -8.42 22.00
N LEU A 31 15.84 -8.27 22.55
CA LEU A 31 15.66 -7.90 23.95
C LEU A 31 16.17 -8.99 24.90
N GLY A 32 16.02 -10.27 24.54
CA GLY A 32 16.59 -11.38 25.27
C GLY A 32 18.12 -11.35 25.35
N LEU A 33 18.78 -10.95 24.26
CA LEU A 33 20.23 -10.77 24.23
C LEU A 33 20.66 -9.56 25.04
N MET A 34 19.98 -8.42 24.89
CA MET A 34 20.29 -7.18 25.59
C MET A 34 19.98 -7.22 27.10
N GLY A 35 18.93 -7.94 27.49
CA GLY A 35 18.46 -8.04 28.87
C GLY A 35 18.09 -6.68 29.49
N PRO A 36 17.12 -5.93 28.91
CA PRO A 36 16.74 -4.63 29.44
C PRO A 36 16.16 -4.74 30.85
N PHE A 37 16.05 -3.60 31.53
CA PHE A 37 15.50 -3.49 32.88
C PHE A 37 16.23 -4.35 33.93
N GLY A 38 17.53 -4.58 33.73
CA GLY A 38 18.36 -5.38 34.63
C GLY A 38 18.25 -6.89 34.40
N SER A 39 17.39 -7.36 33.50
CA SER A 39 17.24 -8.80 33.23
C SER A 39 18.50 -9.44 32.63
N PHE A 40 19.45 -8.65 32.11
CA PHE A 40 20.75 -9.14 31.66
C PHE A 40 21.53 -9.90 32.76
N PHE A 41 21.36 -9.49 34.01
CA PHE A 41 22.02 -10.10 35.16
C PHE A 41 21.31 -11.34 35.70
N ASN A 42 20.19 -11.74 35.09
CA ASN A 42 19.53 -12.98 35.44
C ASN A 42 20.33 -14.18 34.92
N ASP A 43 20.43 -15.22 35.75
CA ASP A 43 21.06 -16.48 35.37
C ASP A 43 20.33 -17.15 34.20
N ASN A 44 21.05 -18.04 33.50
CA ASN A 44 20.54 -18.83 32.37
C ASN A 44 20.13 -17.97 31.15
N PRO A 45 21.11 -17.50 30.34
CA PRO A 45 20.83 -16.67 29.15
C PRO A 45 19.86 -17.30 28.14
N PRO A 46 19.90 -18.61 27.83
CA PRO A 46 18.89 -19.24 26.98
C PRO A 46 17.46 -19.09 27.52
N LEU A 47 17.26 -19.28 28.82
CA LEU A 47 15.95 -19.13 29.46
C LEU A 47 15.46 -17.68 29.40
N ARG A 48 16.35 -16.71 29.63
CA ARG A 48 16.05 -15.28 29.46
C ARG A 48 15.61 -14.94 28.04
N ILE A 49 16.33 -15.46 27.03
CA ILE A 49 15.97 -15.25 25.63
C ILE A 49 14.60 -15.86 25.33
N ALA A 50 14.34 -17.09 25.76
CA ALA A 50 13.05 -17.74 25.58
C ALA A 50 11.90 -16.97 26.25
N TYR A 51 12.14 -16.44 27.46
CA TYR A 51 11.19 -15.59 28.17
C TYR A 51 10.84 -14.32 27.38
N TRP A 52 11.84 -13.61 26.86
CA TRP A 52 11.62 -12.40 26.05
C TRP A 52 10.92 -12.69 24.72
N VAL A 53 11.29 -13.78 24.04
CA VAL A 53 10.62 -14.23 22.80
C VAL A 53 9.15 -14.57 23.08
N GLY A 54 8.86 -15.36 24.10
CA GLY A 54 7.48 -15.71 24.47
C GLY A 54 6.65 -14.51 24.91
N GLY A 55 7.24 -13.61 25.71
CA GLY A 55 6.62 -12.35 26.10
C GLY A 55 6.29 -11.46 24.91
N MET A 56 7.17 -11.42 23.91
CA MET A 56 6.95 -10.61 22.71
C MET A 56 5.89 -11.23 21.79
N ILE A 57 5.92 -12.55 21.56
CA ILE A 57 4.88 -13.25 20.77
C ILE A 57 3.50 -13.06 21.40
N SER A 58 3.36 -13.29 22.71
CA SER A 58 2.10 -13.09 23.42
C SER A 58 1.65 -11.63 23.41
N GLY A 59 2.59 -10.69 23.52
CA GLY A 59 2.32 -9.25 23.40
C GLY A 59 1.79 -8.86 22.03
N PHE A 60 2.42 -9.33 20.95
CA PHE A 60 1.96 -9.07 19.58
C PHE A 60 0.54 -9.63 19.35
N LEU A 61 0.22 -10.81 19.87
CA LEU A 61 -1.14 -11.36 19.83
C LEU A 61 -2.13 -10.46 20.57
N LEU A 62 -1.83 -10.13 21.84
CA LEU A 62 -2.73 -9.33 22.69
C LEU A 62 -2.93 -7.93 22.12
N PHE A 63 -1.85 -7.17 21.93
CA PHE A 63 -1.91 -5.79 21.47
C PHE A 63 -2.38 -5.69 20.02
N GLY A 64 -2.02 -6.65 19.16
CA GLY A 64 -2.53 -6.71 17.79
C GLY A 64 -4.05 -6.89 17.73
N CYS A 65 -4.62 -7.73 18.60
CA CYS A 65 -6.07 -7.90 18.73
C CYS A 65 -6.73 -6.65 19.31
N LEU A 66 -6.24 -6.15 20.45
CA LEU A 66 -6.80 -4.98 21.13
C LEU A 66 -6.79 -3.75 20.22
N THR A 67 -5.69 -3.48 19.53
CA THR A 67 -5.56 -2.31 18.65
C THR A 67 -6.56 -2.38 17.48
N ARG A 68 -6.73 -3.55 16.86
CA ARG A 68 -7.69 -3.73 15.75
C ARG A 68 -9.14 -3.61 16.21
N LEU A 69 -9.49 -4.28 17.32
CA LEU A 69 -10.85 -4.25 17.88
C LEU A 69 -11.23 -2.85 18.38
N ALA A 70 -10.34 -2.19 19.11
CA ALA A 70 -10.58 -0.85 19.62
C ALA A 70 -10.74 0.16 18.48
N ALA A 71 -9.85 0.12 17.48
CA ALA A 71 -9.98 1.00 16.31
C ALA A 71 -11.25 0.73 15.51
N ALA A 72 -11.68 -0.52 15.38
CA ALA A 72 -12.95 -0.84 14.72
C ALA A 72 -14.17 -0.38 15.52
N GLY A 73 -14.14 -0.53 16.85
CA GLY A 73 -15.15 0.00 17.76
C GLY A 73 -15.28 1.52 17.65
N ALA A 74 -14.14 2.23 17.72
CA ALA A 74 -14.10 3.69 17.57
C ALA A 74 -14.71 4.14 16.24
N ARG A 75 -14.38 3.48 15.12
CA ARG A 75 -14.97 3.77 13.82
C ARG A 75 -16.48 3.53 13.75
N ARG A 76 -17.01 2.52 14.46
CA ARG A 76 -18.46 2.25 14.51
C ARG A 76 -19.24 3.34 15.23
N ILE A 77 -18.64 3.98 16.23
CA ILE A 77 -19.28 5.05 17.01
C ILE A 77 -18.89 6.46 16.53
N GLY A 78 -18.18 6.58 15.40
CA GLY A 78 -17.75 7.86 14.85
C GLY A 78 -16.62 8.56 15.62
N ALA A 79 -15.96 7.85 16.54
CA ALA A 79 -14.84 8.40 17.31
C ALA A 79 -13.51 8.28 16.54
N PRO A 80 -12.55 9.19 16.77
CA PRO A 80 -11.21 9.08 16.20
C PRO A 80 -10.49 7.82 16.71
N ASP A 81 -10.01 6.97 15.79
CA ASP A 81 -9.36 5.71 16.16
C ASP A 81 -8.04 5.89 16.92
N TRP A 82 -7.31 6.99 16.68
CA TRP A 82 -6.08 7.31 17.41
C TRP A 82 -6.31 7.49 18.92
N ALA A 83 -7.52 7.91 19.34
CA ALA A 83 -7.85 8.10 20.75
C ALA A 83 -7.87 6.77 21.52
N THR A 84 -7.94 5.63 20.81
CA THR A 84 -7.90 4.30 21.43
C THR A 84 -6.48 3.85 21.78
N VAL A 85 -5.45 4.45 21.20
CA VAL A 85 -4.05 4.00 21.38
C VAL A 85 -3.58 4.06 22.84
N PRO A 86 -3.75 5.18 23.57
CA PRO A 86 -3.37 5.23 24.98
C PRO A 86 -4.14 4.20 25.84
N LEU A 87 -5.43 4.01 25.55
CA LEU A 87 -6.26 3.05 26.26
C LEU A 87 -5.79 1.61 26.04
N VAL A 88 -5.45 1.26 24.79
CA VAL A 88 -4.90 -0.06 24.44
C VAL A 88 -3.57 -0.31 25.13
N ILE A 89 -2.67 0.70 25.19
CA ILE A 89 -1.39 0.59 25.88
C ILE A 89 -1.61 0.32 27.38
N LEU A 90 -2.40 1.17 28.04
CA LEU A 90 -2.61 1.07 29.49
C LEU A 90 -3.34 -0.21 29.88
N PHE A 91 -4.43 -0.53 29.20
CA PHE A 91 -5.27 -1.70 29.48
C PHE A 91 -4.59 -3.01 29.06
N GLY A 92 -3.99 -3.06 27.86
CA GLY A 92 -3.26 -4.22 27.40
C GLY A 92 -2.06 -4.54 28.30
N SER A 93 -1.33 -3.51 28.76
CA SER A 93 -0.25 -3.69 29.74
C SER A 93 -0.78 -4.21 31.08
N ALA A 94 -1.98 -3.79 31.51
CA ALA A 94 -2.56 -4.24 32.77
C ALA A 94 -2.95 -5.72 32.71
N ILE A 95 -3.39 -6.19 31.54
CA ILE A 95 -3.67 -7.61 31.28
C ILE A 95 -2.38 -8.43 31.21
N GLN A 96 -1.35 -7.93 30.52
CA GLN A 96 -0.14 -8.70 30.24
C GLN A 96 0.85 -8.75 31.41
N ALA A 97 0.91 -7.67 32.20
CA ALA A 97 1.91 -7.54 33.27
C ALA A 97 1.84 -8.67 34.32
N PRO A 98 0.66 -9.04 34.88
CA PRO A 98 0.58 -10.09 35.90
C PRO A 98 1.09 -11.47 35.48
N PRO A 99 0.67 -12.06 34.33
CA PRO A 99 1.14 -13.39 33.94
C PRO A 99 2.65 -13.38 33.61
N LEU A 100 3.15 -12.34 32.94
CA LEU A 100 4.58 -12.23 32.65
C LEU A 100 5.41 -12.07 33.92
N ARG A 101 4.91 -11.34 34.91
CA ARG A 101 5.55 -11.23 36.22
C ARG A 101 5.56 -12.56 36.96
N ALA A 102 4.43 -13.27 36.97
CA ALA A 102 4.33 -14.56 37.65
C ALA A 102 5.34 -15.57 37.08
N ILE A 103 5.45 -15.64 35.75
CA ILE A 103 6.45 -16.48 35.07
C ILE A 103 7.88 -16.03 35.41
N ALA A 104 8.15 -14.72 35.37
CA ALA A 104 9.48 -14.19 35.69
C ALA A 104 9.89 -14.50 37.13
N VAL A 105 8.99 -14.35 38.11
CA VAL A 105 9.24 -14.68 39.51
C VAL A 105 9.44 -16.19 39.70
N ALA A 106 8.74 -17.02 38.93
CA ALA A 106 8.94 -18.48 38.98
C ALA A 106 10.34 -18.89 38.49
N PHE A 107 10.89 -18.21 37.48
CA PHE A 107 12.26 -18.46 36.99
C PHE A 107 13.34 -17.76 37.81
N TRP A 108 13.06 -16.55 38.29
CA TRP A 108 14.00 -15.68 39.01
C TRP A 108 13.30 -15.09 40.25
N PRO A 109 13.24 -15.84 41.36
CA PRO A 109 12.50 -15.45 42.56
C PRO A 109 12.90 -14.09 43.15
N GLN A 110 14.16 -13.67 42.96
CA GLN A 110 14.66 -12.37 43.39
C GLN A 110 13.87 -11.18 42.83
N ILE A 111 13.22 -11.34 41.67
CA ILE A 111 12.39 -10.31 41.03
C ILE A 111 11.20 -9.91 41.92
N ALA A 112 10.70 -10.83 42.75
CA ALA A 112 9.57 -10.57 43.63
C ALA A 112 9.82 -9.38 44.56
N HIS A 113 11.07 -9.23 45.03
CA HIS A 113 11.50 -8.18 45.94
C HIS A 113 12.22 -7.03 45.21
N ALA A 114 12.95 -7.33 44.13
CA ALA A 114 13.74 -6.33 43.41
C ALA A 114 12.89 -5.34 42.59
N VAL A 115 11.74 -5.77 42.07
CA VAL A 115 10.88 -4.93 41.24
C VAL A 115 9.46 -5.00 41.79
N SER A 116 8.88 -3.86 42.18
CA SER A 116 7.49 -3.81 42.64
C SER A 116 6.50 -4.10 41.50
N PRO A 117 5.27 -4.54 41.79
CA PRO A 117 4.25 -4.76 40.76
C PRO A 117 3.95 -3.50 39.92
N LEU A 118 3.99 -2.31 40.54
CA LEU A 118 3.78 -1.04 39.85
C LEU A 118 4.95 -0.71 38.91
N ALA A 119 6.19 -0.90 39.36
CA ALA A 119 7.37 -0.72 38.51
C ALA A 119 7.36 -1.70 37.32
N TRP A 120 6.94 -2.95 37.56
CA TRP A 120 6.78 -3.97 36.53
C TRP A 120 5.73 -3.56 35.49
N TYR A 121 4.57 -3.08 35.95
CA TYR A 121 3.55 -2.51 35.06
C TYR A 121 4.10 -1.35 34.22
N GLY A 122 4.87 -0.45 34.83
CA GLY A 122 5.55 0.64 34.13
C GLY A 122 6.51 0.17 33.03
N GLN A 123 7.27 -0.90 33.29
CA GLN A 123 8.15 -1.52 32.28
C GLN A 123 7.35 -2.14 31.13
N CYS A 124 6.22 -2.78 31.42
CA CYS A 124 5.30 -3.28 30.39
C CYS A 124 4.76 -2.14 29.52
N VAL A 125 4.31 -1.04 30.13
CA VAL A 125 3.83 0.16 29.41
C VAL A 125 4.95 0.74 28.54
N ALA A 126 6.15 0.92 29.09
CA ALA A 126 7.30 1.47 28.38
C ALA A 126 7.69 0.61 27.16
N THR A 127 7.64 -0.73 27.30
CA THR A 127 7.96 -1.66 26.22
C THR A 127 6.85 -1.71 25.16
N ALA A 128 5.58 -1.72 25.59
CA ALA A 128 4.44 -1.81 24.70
C ALA A 128 4.23 -0.53 23.87
N THR A 129 4.52 0.64 24.43
CA THR A 129 4.26 1.95 23.79
C THR A 129 4.82 2.07 22.37
N PRO A 130 6.13 1.93 22.11
CA PRO A 130 6.67 2.06 20.75
C PRO A 130 6.10 0.99 19.82
N ILE A 131 5.90 -0.24 20.31
CA ILE A 131 5.34 -1.34 19.53
C ILE A 131 3.92 -1.00 19.07
N VAL A 132 3.03 -0.64 20.01
CA VAL A 132 1.62 -0.32 19.71
C VAL A 132 1.50 0.90 18.80
N VAL A 133 2.30 1.95 19.03
CA VAL A 133 2.28 3.16 18.19
C VAL A 133 2.67 2.82 16.76
N ILE A 134 3.84 2.17 16.57
CA ILE A 134 4.31 1.76 15.24
C ILE A 134 3.28 0.84 14.59
N TYR A 135 2.76 -0.13 15.34
CA TYR A 135 1.75 -1.06 14.88
C TYR A 135 0.47 -0.37 14.40
N TYR A 136 -0.06 0.56 15.18
CA TYR A 136 -1.23 1.36 14.83
C TYR A 136 -1.01 2.10 13.52
N PHE A 137 0.16 2.73 13.33
CA PHE A 137 0.45 3.41 12.07
C PHE A 137 0.54 2.43 10.89
N LEU A 138 1.28 1.34 11.03
CA LEU A 138 1.52 0.39 9.94
C LEU A 138 0.29 -0.45 9.56
N ARG A 139 -0.60 -0.76 10.51
CA ARG A 139 -1.70 -1.71 10.32
C ARG A 139 -3.09 -1.09 10.35
N VAL A 140 -3.27 0.02 11.07
CA VAL A 140 -4.60 0.63 11.27
C VAL A 140 -4.73 1.94 10.51
N ARG A 141 -3.75 2.84 10.63
CA ARG A 141 -3.79 4.16 10.00
C ARG A 141 -3.41 4.10 8.53
N VAL A 142 -2.41 3.31 8.17
CA VAL A 142 -2.11 2.96 6.77
C VAL A 142 -3.10 1.89 6.33
N ARG A 143 -4.36 2.28 6.19
CA ARG A 143 -5.17 1.67 5.14
C ARG A 143 -4.61 2.19 3.82
N PRO A 144 -4.34 1.34 2.81
CA PRO A 144 -4.46 1.84 1.45
C PRO A 144 -5.79 2.56 1.44
N ARG A 145 -5.84 3.85 1.06
CA ARG A 145 -7.12 4.43 0.66
C ARG A 145 -7.65 3.42 -0.35
N GLY A 146 -8.59 2.58 0.07
CA GLY A 146 -9.41 1.87 -0.88
C GLY A 146 -9.88 3.01 -1.74
N VAL A 147 -9.50 2.97 -3.02
CA VAL A 147 -10.18 3.77 -4.02
C VAL A 147 -11.63 3.54 -3.66
N ALA A 148 -12.30 4.57 -3.09
CA ALA A 148 -13.70 4.46 -2.78
C ALA A 148 -14.31 3.86 -4.04
N PRO A 149 -15.16 2.81 -3.97
CA PRO A 149 -15.86 2.35 -5.15
C PRO A 149 -16.35 3.64 -5.79
N LEU A 150 -15.85 3.93 -6.99
CA LEU A 150 -16.28 5.12 -7.70
C LEU A 150 -17.78 4.89 -7.78
N VAL A 151 -18.55 5.60 -6.95
CA VAL A 151 -19.97 5.76 -7.19
C VAL A 151 -19.96 6.20 -8.64
N PRO A 152 -20.58 5.45 -9.57
CA PRO A 152 -20.72 5.92 -10.92
C PRO A 152 -21.48 7.24 -10.78
N VAL A 153 -20.75 8.35 -10.72
CA VAL A 153 -21.23 9.62 -11.22
C VAL A 153 -21.61 9.26 -12.65
N ASP A 154 -22.89 9.45 -12.97
CA ASP A 154 -23.47 9.11 -14.27
C ASP A 154 -22.40 9.26 -15.34
N ALA A 155 -22.00 8.12 -15.91
CA ALA A 155 -20.92 8.08 -16.85
C ALA A 155 -21.20 9.16 -17.89
N PRO A 156 -20.30 10.16 -18.07
CA PRO A 156 -20.38 11.03 -19.22
C PRO A 156 -20.49 10.12 -20.45
N PRO A 157 -21.34 10.44 -21.44
CA PRO A 157 -21.71 9.54 -22.52
C PRO A 157 -20.47 8.81 -23.01
N ALA A 158 -20.57 7.47 -23.06
CA ALA A 158 -19.48 6.59 -23.42
C ALA A 158 -18.75 7.19 -24.62
N VAL A 159 -17.46 7.50 -24.45
CA VAL A 159 -16.64 7.98 -25.55
C VAL A 159 -16.73 6.91 -26.62
N ASP A 160 -17.30 7.24 -27.77
CA ASP A 160 -17.29 6.34 -28.92
C ASP A 160 -15.82 6.03 -29.22
N PRO A 161 -15.35 4.79 -29.01
CA PRO A 161 -13.95 4.44 -29.25
C PRO A 161 -13.56 4.72 -30.70
N GLY A 162 -14.52 4.64 -31.63
CA GLY A 162 -14.35 4.97 -33.04
C GLY A 162 -14.01 6.43 -33.30
N ALA A 163 -14.36 7.35 -32.41
CA ALA A 163 -14.14 8.79 -32.56
C ALA A 163 -12.80 9.29 -31.97
N ILE A 164 -11.99 8.42 -31.35
CA ILE A 164 -10.71 8.79 -30.72
C ILE A 164 -9.59 8.96 -31.76
N LEU A 165 -8.87 10.08 -31.68
CA LEU A 165 -7.75 10.42 -32.56
C LEU A 165 -6.39 10.10 -31.90
N TYR A 166 -6.16 10.62 -30.69
CA TYR A 166 -4.95 10.35 -29.92
C TYR A 166 -5.18 10.55 -28.43
N LEU A 167 -4.28 9.96 -27.65
CA LEU A 167 -4.16 10.16 -26.22
C LEU A 167 -2.78 10.74 -25.94
N ARG A 168 -2.72 11.80 -25.14
CA ARG A 168 -1.45 12.38 -24.67
C ARG A 168 -1.46 12.59 -23.16
N MET A 169 -0.34 12.31 -22.51
CA MET A 169 -0.16 12.63 -21.10
C MET A 169 0.02 14.13 -20.90
N GLU A 170 -0.73 14.69 -19.96
CA GLU A 170 -0.61 16.04 -19.41
C GLU A 170 -0.52 15.90 -17.88
N ASP A 171 0.70 15.92 -17.35
CA ASP A 171 1.02 15.69 -15.94
C ASP A 171 0.44 14.38 -15.37
N HIS A 172 -0.68 14.45 -14.66
CA HIS A 172 -1.36 13.33 -14.02
C HIS A 172 -2.66 12.92 -14.72
N TYR A 173 -2.96 13.57 -15.84
CA TYR A 173 -4.13 13.34 -16.67
C TYR A 173 -3.70 12.84 -18.06
N VAL A 174 -4.57 12.06 -18.68
CA VAL A 174 -4.50 11.69 -20.08
C VAL A 174 -5.54 12.53 -20.81
N ARG A 175 -5.10 13.37 -21.74
CA ARG A 175 -5.99 14.02 -22.68
C ARG A 175 -6.37 13.04 -23.77
N ILE A 176 -7.65 12.73 -23.85
CA ILE A 176 -8.28 11.95 -24.92
C ILE A 176 -8.83 12.97 -25.92
N ARG A 177 -8.26 13.00 -27.13
CA ARG A 177 -8.77 13.78 -28.25
C ARG A 177 -9.71 12.91 -29.09
N THR A 178 -10.91 13.42 -29.35
CA THR A 178 -11.86 12.85 -30.31
C THR A 178 -12.17 13.86 -31.42
N GLU A 179 -12.89 13.42 -32.45
CA GLU A 179 -13.39 14.32 -33.51
C GLU A 179 -14.32 15.42 -32.97
N HIS A 180 -15.01 15.15 -31.85
CA HIS A 180 -15.99 16.05 -31.27
C HIS A 180 -15.45 16.91 -30.13
N GLY A 181 -14.17 16.76 -29.75
CA GLY A 181 -13.56 17.57 -28.71
C GLY A 181 -12.42 16.87 -27.95
N SER A 182 -12.09 17.40 -26.78
CA SER A 182 -11.07 16.80 -25.91
C SER A 182 -11.57 16.67 -24.47
N ARG A 183 -11.19 15.58 -23.81
CA ARG A 183 -11.49 15.32 -22.40
C ARG A 183 -10.21 14.92 -21.66
N LEU A 184 -10.13 15.26 -20.38
CA LEU A 184 -9.09 14.78 -19.47
C LEU A 184 -9.60 13.60 -18.65
N GLU A 185 -8.81 12.52 -18.60
CA GLU A 185 -9.04 11.36 -17.75
C GLU A 185 -7.88 11.18 -16.78
N MET A 186 -8.16 10.94 -15.51
CA MET A 186 -7.12 10.77 -14.50
C MET A 186 -6.53 9.35 -14.55
N GLY A 187 -5.21 9.25 -14.69
CA GLY A 187 -4.51 7.97 -14.59
C GLY A 187 -3.33 7.82 -15.55
N PRO A 188 -2.64 6.66 -15.50
CA PRO A 188 -1.53 6.39 -16.41
C PRO A 188 -2.04 6.04 -17.81
N LEU A 189 -1.33 6.48 -18.84
CA LEU A 189 -1.65 6.23 -20.26
C LEU A 189 -1.96 4.76 -20.56
N GLY A 190 -1.20 3.82 -19.97
CA GLY A 190 -1.40 2.38 -20.19
C GLY A 190 -2.77 1.87 -19.70
N ARG A 191 -3.31 2.44 -18.62
CA ARG A 191 -4.65 2.11 -18.12
C ARG A 191 -5.72 2.58 -19.09
N VAL A 192 -5.61 3.82 -19.57
CA VAL A 192 -6.60 4.40 -20.50
C VAL A 192 -6.55 3.69 -21.85
N THR A 193 -5.35 3.36 -22.32
CA THR A 193 -5.14 2.62 -23.57
C THR A 193 -5.71 1.19 -23.52
N ALA A 194 -5.67 0.53 -22.35
CA ALA A 194 -6.24 -0.81 -22.18
C ALA A 194 -7.76 -0.85 -22.39
N GLY A 195 -8.45 0.29 -22.22
CA GLY A 195 -9.88 0.43 -22.51
C GLY A 195 -10.21 0.62 -24.00
N LEU A 196 -9.22 0.83 -24.87
CA LEU A 196 -9.40 1.10 -26.30
C LEU A 196 -9.47 -0.17 -27.14
N THR A 197 -10.16 -1.20 -26.64
CA THR A 197 -10.33 -2.45 -27.38
C THR A 197 -11.16 -2.22 -28.64
N GLY A 198 -10.61 -2.56 -29.81
CA GLY A 198 -11.28 -2.41 -31.10
C GLY A 198 -10.87 -1.16 -31.89
N VAL A 199 -10.07 -0.26 -31.32
CA VAL A 199 -9.50 0.88 -32.06
C VAL A 199 -8.13 0.51 -32.58
N GLU A 200 -7.93 0.58 -33.89
CA GLU A 200 -6.63 0.39 -34.50
C GLU A 200 -5.72 1.58 -34.14
N GLY A 201 -4.86 1.40 -33.13
CA GLY A 201 -4.01 2.45 -32.61
C GLY A 201 -2.76 1.90 -31.90
N LEU A 202 -1.68 2.68 -31.90
CA LEU A 202 -0.38 2.27 -31.34
C LEU A 202 0.22 3.34 -30.45
N GLN A 203 1.00 2.89 -29.47
CA GLN A 203 1.78 3.76 -28.61
C GLN A 203 3.03 4.29 -29.35
N THR A 204 2.98 5.55 -29.75
CA THR A 204 4.05 6.22 -30.52
C THR A 204 5.16 6.74 -29.60
N HIS A 205 4.82 7.12 -28.37
CA HIS A 205 5.76 7.57 -27.35
C HIS A 205 5.30 7.14 -25.95
N ARG A 206 6.18 7.20 -24.93
CA ARG A 206 5.80 6.87 -23.53
C ARG A 206 4.61 7.71 -23.01
N SER A 207 4.41 8.89 -23.60
CA SER A 207 3.32 9.82 -23.29
C SER A 207 2.28 9.96 -24.40
N TRP A 208 2.35 9.16 -25.48
CA TRP A 208 1.44 9.26 -26.62
C TRP A 208 0.94 7.91 -27.13
N TRP A 209 -0.35 7.86 -27.43
CA TRP A 209 -0.97 6.82 -28.23
C TRP A 209 -1.76 7.48 -29.37
N VAL A 210 -1.72 6.91 -30.57
CA VAL A 210 -2.33 7.50 -31.76
C VAL A 210 -3.13 6.44 -32.50
N ALA A 211 -4.37 6.76 -32.88
CA ALA A 211 -5.19 5.92 -33.74
C ALA A 211 -4.68 6.00 -35.19
N ARG A 212 -4.68 4.88 -35.92
CA ARG A 212 -4.17 4.82 -37.30
C ARG A 212 -4.83 5.86 -38.19
N ARG A 213 -6.16 5.92 -38.12
CA ARG A 213 -7.00 6.84 -38.91
C ARG A 213 -6.70 8.32 -38.65
N ALA A 214 -6.09 8.66 -37.52
CA ALA A 214 -5.73 10.03 -37.20
C ALA A 214 -4.47 10.50 -37.93
N ILE A 215 -3.69 9.60 -38.54
CA ILE A 215 -2.39 9.90 -39.15
C ILE A 215 -2.60 10.32 -40.61
N ILE A 216 -2.17 11.54 -40.95
CA ILE A 216 -2.22 12.12 -42.31
C ILE A 216 -0.84 12.29 -42.96
N GLY A 217 0.21 11.85 -42.28
CA GLY A 217 1.57 11.95 -42.78
C GLY A 217 2.59 11.70 -41.71
N VAL A 218 3.84 11.56 -42.15
CA VAL A 218 4.99 11.39 -41.27
C VAL A 218 6.00 12.48 -41.61
N GLU A 219 6.39 13.24 -40.61
CA GLU A 219 7.37 14.30 -40.75
C GLU A 219 8.69 13.89 -40.08
N ARG A 220 9.81 14.24 -40.72
CA ARG A 220 11.14 13.99 -40.19
C ARG A 220 11.70 15.27 -39.57
N ASP A 221 11.66 15.32 -38.24
CA ASP A 221 12.21 16.41 -37.43
C ASP A 221 13.67 16.08 -37.06
N GLY A 222 14.57 16.32 -38.00
CA GLY A 222 16.01 16.00 -37.89
C GLY A 222 16.27 14.51 -37.73
N ARG A 223 16.67 14.08 -36.52
CA ARG A 223 16.88 12.66 -36.16
C ARG A 223 15.62 11.99 -35.60
N ASN A 224 14.56 12.75 -35.34
CA ASN A 224 13.32 12.27 -34.76
C ASN A 224 12.24 12.15 -35.82
N LEU A 225 11.28 11.27 -35.58
CA LEU A 225 10.09 11.12 -36.41
C LEU A 225 8.88 11.66 -35.66
N ARG A 226 7.98 12.33 -36.37
CA ARG A 226 6.71 12.84 -35.84
C ARG A 226 5.59 12.40 -36.77
N LEU A 227 4.45 12.05 -36.21
CA LEU A 227 3.23 11.77 -36.98
C LEU A 227 2.41 13.04 -37.06
N ARG A 228 2.06 13.45 -38.27
CA ARG A 228 1.13 14.55 -38.49
C ARG A 228 -0.29 14.03 -38.38
N LEU A 229 -1.10 14.67 -37.54
CA LEU A 229 -2.47 14.22 -37.25
C LEU A 229 -3.51 15.06 -38.00
N ILE A 230 -4.72 14.51 -38.18
CA ILE A 230 -5.83 15.17 -38.90
C ILE A 230 -6.22 16.54 -38.31
N ASP A 231 -5.97 16.77 -37.02
CA ASP A 231 -6.29 18.02 -36.32
C ASP A 231 -5.13 19.04 -36.34
N GLY A 232 -4.07 18.75 -37.12
CA GLY A 232 -2.88 19.59 -37.25
C GLY A 232 -1.85 19.40 -36.14
N GLU A 233 -2.14 18.59 -35.12
CA GLU A 233 -1.20 18.27 -34.04
C GLU A 233 -0.09 17.32 -34.55
N THR A 234 1.10 17.38 -33.95
CA THR A 234 2.20 16.45 -34.28
C THR A 234 2.59 15.58 -33.09
N ALA A 235 2.40 14.26 -33.23
CA ALA A 235 2.74 13.29 -32.20
C ALA A 235 4.20 12.82 -32.34
N PRO A 236 5.04 12.88 -31.29
CA PRO A 236 6.40 12.38 -31.34
C PRO A 236 6.44 10.85 -31.44
N VAL A 237 7.42 10.33 -32.18
CA VAL A 237 7.69 8.88 -32.27
C VAL A 237 8.99 8.56 -31.56
N SER A 238 8.92 7.68 -30.56
CA SER A 238 10.10 7.16 -29.87
C SER A 238 10.87 6.18 -30.75
N ARG A 239 12.20 6.10 -30.58
CA ARG A 239 13.05 5.13 -31.30
C ARG A 239 12.57 3.69 -31.15
N ALA A 240 12.09 3.32 -29.95
CA ALA A 240 11.55 1.99 -29.67
C ALA A 240 10.21 1.72 -30.38
N SER A 241 9.42 2.76 -30.66
CA SER A 241 8.14 2.65 -31.37
C SER A 241 8.31 2.62 -32.88
N VAL A 242 9.44 3.09 -33.44
CA VAL A 242 9.68 3.09 -34.90
C VAL A 242 9.55 1.70 -35.51
N ALA A 243 10.16 0.68 -34.89
CA ALA A 243 10.09 -0.69 -35.40
C ALA A 243 8.64 -1.22 -35.43
N LYS A 244 7.85 -0.90 -34.40
CA LYS A 244 6.43 -1.29 -34.30
C LYS A 244 5.58 -0.60 -35.36
N LEU A 245 5.78 0.70 -35.54
CA LEU A 245 5.06 1.50 -36.53
C LEU A 245 5.43 1.10 -37.96
N ARG A 246 6.69 0.74 -38.22
CA ARG A 246 7.13 0.22 -39.52
C ARG A 246 6.54 -1.15 -39.80
N ALA A 247 6.55 -2.06 -38.82
CA ALA A 247 5.92 -3.39 -38.96
C ALA A 247 4.41 -3.29 -39.21
N ALA A 248 3.75 -2.27 -38.66
CA ALA A 248 2.35 -1.98 -38.93
C ALA A 248 2.10 -1.27 -40.29
N GLY A 249 3.16 -0.91 -41.03
CA GLY A 249 3.06 -0.18 -42.30
C GLY A 249 2.75 1.31 -42.18
N TRP A 250 2.86 1.90 -40.99
CA TRP A 250 2.43 3.28 -40.73
C TRP A 250 3.45 4.35 -41.14
N LEU A 251 4.68 3.92 -41.45
CA LEU A 251 5.84 4.76 -41.80
C LEU A 251 6.31 4.53 -43.25
N ALA A 252 5.42 4.12 -44.15
CA ALA A 252 5.78 3.89 -45.56
C ALA A 252 6.27 5.18 -46.25
N ASP A 253 7.24 5.03 -47.15
CA ASP A 253 7.98 6.13 -47.79
C ASP A 253 7.08 7.07 -48.64
N ASP A 254 5.88 6.63 -49.02
CA ASP A 254 4.89 7.42 -49.77
C ASP A 254 4.15 8.48 -48.91
N ASN A 255 4.36 8.50 -47.59
CA ASN A 255 3.76 9.48 -46.66
C ASN A 255 4.75 10.55 -46.17
N ILE A 256 5.94 10.61 -46.76
CA ILE A 256 6.97 11.60 -46.46
C ILE A 256 6.88 12.69 -47.53
N ALA A 257 6.09 13.72 -47.25
CA ALA A 257 6.12 14.98 -48.00
C ALA A 257 6.93 16.01 -47.22
#